data_AF-W9IFT1-F1
#
_entry.id   AF-W9IFT1-F1
#
_cell.length_a   1.000
_cell.length_b   1.000
_cell.length_c   1.000
_cell.angle_alpha   90.00
_cell.angle_beta   90.00
_cell.angle_gamma   90.00
#
_symmetry.space_group_name_H-M   'P 1'
#
loop_
_entity.id
_entity.type
_entity.pdbx_description
1 polymer ?
#
loop_
_entity_poly.entity_id
_entity_poly.type
_entity_poly.pdbx_seq_one_letter_code
_entity_poly.pdbx_strand_id
1 'polypeptide(L)'
;MSTPTDEITILGATGWTAAICAEHVAKGFPTNTKWCIAGRSAAKLEALRQDLRAINPDRLEPDTYVSPQLDGEGLDPLVKNTKVLINGIGPYHRHGTPVVEACARDGTHYLDFSTETAWIAQMIRDFH
;
A
#
# COMPACT_ATOMS: atom_id res chain seq x y z
N MET A 1 -8.07 -4.59 20.02
CA MET A 1 -7.49 -4.33 18.70
C MET A 1 -7.05 -2.88 18.70
N SER A 2 -5.77 -2.58 18.41
CA SER A 2 -5.28 -1.21 18.29
C SER A 2 -5.88 -0.55 17.06
N THR A 3 -6.28 0.70 17.15
CA THR A 3 -6.78 1.48 15.99
C THR A 3 -5.66 1.61 14.96
N PRO A 4 -5.90 1.32 13.66
CA PRO A 4 -4.92 1.55 12.60
C PRO A 4 -4.43 3.00 12.59
N THR A 5 -3.11 3.22 12.53
CA THR A 5 -2.58 4.60 12.52
C THR A 5 -2.57 5.21 11.12
N ASP A 6 -2.39 4.38 10.09
CA ASP A 6 -2.33 4.82 8.70
C ASP A 6 -3.71 4.75 8.06
N GLU A 7 -4.14 5.88 7.50
CA GLU A 7 -5.38 5.95 6.74
C GLU A 7 -5.21 5.30 5.36
N ILE A 8 -4.00 5.42 4.78
CA ILE A 8 -3.65 4.88 3.48
C ILE A 8 -2.25 4.29 3.54
N THR A 9 -2.08 3.09 2.99
CA THR A 9 -0.76 2.50 2.74
C THR A 9 -0.65 2.13 1.28
N ILE A 10 0.43 2.53 0.63
CA ILE A 10 0.73 2.15 -0.75
C ILE A 10 1.82 1.08 -0.74
N LEU A 11 1.45 -0.16 -1.01
CA LEU A 11 2.36 -1.30 -1.11
C LEU A 11 2.95 -1.41 -2.52
N GLY A 12 4.26 -1.57 -2.63
CA GLY A 12 4.95 -1.50 -3.92
C GLY A 12 5.12 -0.06 -4.41
N ALA A 13 5.17 0.91 -3.50
CA ALA A 13 5.14 2.35 -3.79
C ALA A 13 6.23 2.82 -4.79
N THR A 14 7.36 2.14 -4.86
CA THR A 14 8.47 2.48 -5.77
C THR A 14 8.27 1.95 -7.20
N GLY A 15 7.14 1.29 -7.48
CA GLY A 15 6.73 0.90 -8.83
C GLY A 15 6.12 2.08 -9.59
N TRP A 16 6.13 2.04 -10.92
CA TRP A 16 5.71 3.16 -11.77
C TRP A 16 4.32 3.72 -11.42
N THR A 17 3.27 2.90 -11.53
CA THR A 17 1.89 3.33 -11.26
C THR A 17 1.68 3.70 -9.80
N ALA A 18 2.31 2.97 -8.88
CA ALA A 18 2.19 3.20 -7.45
C ALA A 18 2.88 4.51 -7.00
N ALA A 19 3.98 4.89 -7.64
CA ALA A 19 4.64 6.16 -7.41
C ALA A 19 3.74 7.33 -7.84
N ILE A 20 3.08 7.23 -9.00
CA ILE A 20 2.10 8.23 -9.45
C ILE A 20 0.91 8.31 -8.48
N CYS A 21 0.45 7.17 -7.95
CA CYS A 21 -0.57 7.14 -6.90
C CYS A 21 -0.09 7.87 -5.64
N ALA A 22 1.15 7.65 -5.21
CA ALA A 22 1.74 8.34 -4.06
C ALA A 22 1.85 9.86 -4.30
N GLU A 23 2.25 10.28 -5.51
CA GLU A 23 2.24 11.70 -5.88
C GLU A 23 0.83 12.29 -5.84
N HIS A 24 -0.19 11.55 -6.26
CA HIS A 24 -1.58 12.01 -6.22
C HIS A 24 -2.03 12.24 -4.77
N VAL A 25 -1.67 11.35 -3.85
CA VAL A 25 -1.90 11.55 -2.41
C VAL A 25 -1.15 12.78 -1.90
N ALA A 26 0.12 12.97 -2.27
CA ALA A 26 0.90 14.13 -1.85
C ALA A 26 0.34 15.47 -2.35
N LYS A 27 -0.24 15.50 -3.56
CA LYS A 27 -0.81 16.70 -4.19
C LYS A 27 -2.23 17.03 -3.70
N GLY A 28 -3.08 16.02 -3.51
CA GLY A 28 -4.53 16.21 -3.44
C GLY A 28 -5.19 15.91 -2.10
N PHE A 29 -4.56 15.11 -1.23
CA PHE A 29 -5.18 14.71 0.04
C PHE A 29 -4.93 15.77 1.13
N PRO A 30 -5.74 15.80 2.21
CA PRO A 30 -5.49 16.65 3.36
C PRO A 30 -4.05 16.52 3.87
N THR A 31 -3.41 17.65 4.19
CA THR A 31 -1.98 17.68 4.56
C THR A 31 -1.67 16.92 5.85
N ASN A 32 -2.68 16.68 6.69
CA ASN A 32 -2.59 15.90 7.92
C ASN A 32 -2.96 14.41 7.76
N THR A 33 -3.16 13.92 6.53
CA THR A 33 -3.43 12.50 6.26
C THR A 33 -2.24 11.66 6.75
N LYS A 34 -2.51 10.70 7.63
CA LYS A 34 -1.50 9.74 8.08
C LYS A 34 -1.44 8.59 7.09
N TRP A 35 -0.26 8.30 6.57
CA TRP A 35 -0.12 7.36 5.46
C TRP A 35 1.29 6.78 5.38
N CYS A 36 1.39 5.61 4.76
CA CYS A 36 2.63 4.85 4.65
C CYS A 36 2.94 4.52 3.19
N ILE A 37 4.23 4.55 2.82
CA ILE A 37 4.74 3.95 1.59
C ILE A 37 5.54 2.69 1.92
N ALA A 38 5.19 1.57 1.27
CA ALA A 38 5.78 0.27 1.55
C ALA A 38 6.41 -0.36 0.31
N GLY A 39 7.51 -1.09 0.51
CA GLY A 39 8.25 -1.75 -0.57
C GLY A 39 9.47 -2.51 -0.10
N ARG A 40 10.24 -3.08 -1.02
CA ARG A 40 11.37 -3.97 -0.69
C ARG A 40 12.70 -3.26 -0.44
N SER A 41 12.84 -2.02 -0.89
CA SER A 41 14.12 -1.29 -0.86
C SER A 41 13.98 -0.02 -0.04
N ALA A 42 14.60 -0.01 1.14
CA ALA A 42 14.65 1.17 2.02
C ALA A 42 15.18 2.41 1.27
N ALA A 43 16.25 2.26 0.50
CA ALA A 43 16.84 3.36 -0.26
C ALA A 43 15.88 3.96 -1.30
N LYS A 44 15.12 3.12 -2.02
CA LYS A 44 14.13 3.62 -2.99
C LYS A 44 12.91 4.25 -2.32
N LEU A 45 12.50 3.72 -1.16
CA LEU A 45 11.42 4.32 -0.37
C LEU A 45 11.82 5.70 0.16
N GLU A 46 13.06 5.84 0.64
CA GLU A 46 13.57 7.12 1.11
C GLU A 46 13.69 8.14 -0.03
N ALA A 47 14.19 7.73 -1.20
CA ALA A 47 14.19 8.60 -2.38
C ALA A 47 12.78 9.06 -2.76
N LEU A 48 11.82 8.12 -2.82
CA LEU A 48 10.41 8.46 -3.10
C LEU A 48 9.85 9.41 -2.02
N ARG A 49 10.14 9.18 -0.74
CA ARG A 49 9.69 10.05 0.35
C ARG A 49 10.22 11.49 0.17
N GLN A 50 11.47 11.66 -0.25
CA GLN A 50 12.06 12.97 -0.55
C GLN A 50 11.37 13.66 -1.72
N ASP A 51 11.11 12.92 -2.81
CA ASP A 51 10.36 13.43 -3.97
C ASP A 51 8.94 13.88 -3.57
N LEU A 52 8.26 13.08 -2.75
CA LEU A 52 6.91 13.39 -2.24
C LEU A 52 6.91 14.61 -1.31
N ARG A 53 7.95 14.80 -0.49
CA ARG A 53 8.13 15.99 0.34
C ARG A 53 8.34 17.25 -0.52
N ALA A 54 9.10 17.15 -1.61
CA ALA A 54 9.33 18.27 -2.51
C ALA A 54 8.04 18.76 -3.21
N ILE A 55 7.09 17.84 -3.45
CA ILE A 55 5.78 18.16 -4.04
C ILE A 55 4.93 19.03 -3.10
N ASN A 56 4.96 18.76 -1.79
CA ASN A 56 4.18 19.50 -0.81
C ASN A 56 4.91 19.49 0.54
N PRO A 57 5.76 20.49 0.85
CA PRO A 57 6.59 20.49 2.05
C PRO A 57 5.83 20.63 3.37
N ASP A 58 4.60 21.14 3.35
CA ASP A 58 3.81 21.47 4.55
C ASP A 58 2.96 20.29 5.06
N ARG A 59 2.95 19.17 4.34
CA ARG A 59 2.18 17.97 4.73
C ARG A 59 2.99 17.02 5.58
N LEU A 60 2.28 16.14 6.30
CA LEU A 60 2.89 15.01 6.98
C LEU A 60 3.59 14.10 5.97
N GLU A 61 4.89 13.90 6.16
CA GLU A 61 5.68 12.94 5.38
C GLU A 61 5.11 11.53 5.59
N PRO A 62 5.09 10.68 4.56
CA PRO A 62 4.69 9.29 4.74
C PRO A 62 5.68 8.55 5.65
N ASP A 63 5.15 7.66 6.48
CA ASP A 63 5.95 6.61 7.11
C ASP A 63 6.47 5.64 6.04
N THR A 64 7.58 4.97 6.31
CA THR A 64 8.17 3.99 5.40
C THR A 64 8.12 2.60 6.02
N TYR A 65 7.72 1.60 5.24
CA TYR A 65 7.71 0.21 5.68
C TYR A 65 8.44 -0.69 4.69
N VAL A 66 9.47 -1.38 5.16
CA VAL A 66 10.25 -2.30 4.33
C VAL A 66 9.67 -3.70 4.47
N SER A 67 9.02 -4.19 3.40
CA SER A 67 8.51 -5.56 3.31
C SER A 67 9.28 -6.33 2.25
N PRO A 68 10.25 -7.18 2.64
CA PRO A 68 11.05 -7.94 1.66
C PRO A 68 10.24 -9.04 0.97
N GLN A 69 9.24 -9.59 1.66
CA GLN A 69 8.40 -10.69 1.23
C GLN A 69 6.91 -10.32 1.34
N LEU A 70 6.07 -11.09 0.65
CA LEU A 70 4.61 -10.97 0.65
C LEU A 70 4.00 -12.20 1.33
N ASP A 71 4.42 -12.42 2.57
CA ASP A 71 3.97 -13.49 3.46
C ASP A 71 3.41 -12.89 4.76
N GLY A 72 2.95 -13.75 5.67
CA GLY A 72 2.38 -13.28 6.94
C GLY A 72 3.34 -12.44 7.77
N GLU A 73 4.64 -12.77 7.82
CA GLU A 73 5.61 -11.97 8.57
C GLU A 73 5.81 -10.57 7.96
N GLY A 74 5.85 -10.47 6.63
CA GLY A 74 5.98 -9.19 5.94
C GLY A 74 4.70 -8.36 5.96
N LEU A 75 3.53 -8.98 5.83
CA LEU A 75 2.26 -8.30 5.63
C LEU A 75 1.50 -8.00 6.93
N ASP A 76 1.54 -8.88 7.93
CA ASP A 76 0.70 -8.75 9.14
C ASP A 76 0.88 -7.41 9.86
N PRO A 77 2.11 -6.92 10.12
CA PRO A 77 2.29 -5.64 10.80
C PRO A 77 1.77 -4.46 9.95
N LEU A 78 2.00 -4.52 8.63
CA LEU A 78 1.58 -3.48 7.69
C LEU A 78 0.06 -3.38 7.60
N VAL A 79 -0.59 -4.52 7.39
CA VAL A 79 -2.05 -4.62 7.22
C VAL A 79 -2.76 -4.17 8.50
N LYS A 80 -2.36 -4.67 9.68
CA LYS A 80 -2.96 -4.30 10.96
C LYS A 80 -2.86 -2.80 11.29
N ASN A 81 -1.86 -2.11 10.73
CA ASN A 81 -1.68 -0.68 10.93
C ASN A 81 -2.39 0.20 9.88
N THR A 82 -3.03 -0.42 8.87
CA THR A 82 -3.57 0.25 7.69
C THR A 82 -5.10 0.17 7.66
N LYS A 83 -5.78 1.30 7.40
CA LYS A 83 -7.22 1.32 7.07
C LYS A 83 -7.50 0.92 5.62
N VAL A 84 -6.78 1.51 4.67
CA VAL A 84 -6.88 1.21 3.23
C VAL A 84 -5.50 0.89 2.66
N LEU A 85 -5.33 -0.32 2.15
CA LEU A 85 -4.11 -0.76 1.49
C LEU A 85 -4.29 -0.73 -0.03
N ILE A 86 -3.46 0.06 -0.71
CA ILE A 86 -3.37 0.15 -2.17
C ILE A 86 -2.19 -0.71 -2.63
N ASN A 87 -2.48 -1.83 -3.29
CA ASN A 87 -1.46 -2.75 -3.78
C ASN A 87 -1.03 -2.40 -5.21
N GLY A 88 0.22 -1.96 -5.35
CA GLY A 88 0.88 -1.72 -6.63
C GLY A 88 1.76 -2.86 -7.13
N ILE A 89 1.71 -4.05 -6.50
CA ILE A 89 2.57 -5.18 -6.86
C ILE A 89 1.86 -6.14 -7.81
N GLY A 90 2.16 -6.00 -9.11
CA GLY A 90 1.79 -6.97 -10.14
C GLY A 90 2.96 -7.89 -10.55
N PRO A 91 2.71 -8.96 -11.34
CA PRO A 91 1.39 -9.44 -11.79
C PRO A 91 0.55 -9.98 -10.63
N TYR A 92 -0.74 -9.63 -10.59
CA TYR A 92 -1.58 -9.81 -9.41
C TYR A 92 -1.98 -11.27 -9.19
N HIS A 93 -2.24 -12.04 -10.25
CA HIS A 93 -2.46 -13.49 -10.15
C HIS A 93 -1.28 -14.25 -9.50
N ARG A 94 -0.08 -13.67 -9.47
CA ARG A 94 1.10 -14.27 -8.83
C ARG A 94 1.36 -13.77 -7.42
N HIS A 95 1.05 -12.50 -7.16
CA HIS A 95 1.53 -11.80 -5.96
C HIS A 95 0.41 -11.18 -5.12
N GLY A 96 -0.78 -11.02 -5.68
CA GLY A 96 -1.89 -10.30 -5.05
C GLY A 96 -2.63 -11.13 -4.02
N THR A 97 -2.79 -12.44 -4.21
CA THR A 97 -3.60 -13.30 -3.33
C THR A 97 -3.19 -13.22 -1.85
N PRO A 98 -1.90 -13.33 -1.46
CA PRO A 98 -1.50 -13.20 -0.06
C PRO A 98 -1.86 -11.83 0.55
N VAL A 99 -1.86 -10.77 -0.26
CA VAL A 99 -2.19 -9.42 0.19
C VAL A 99 -3.69 -9.27 0.41
N VAL A 100 -4.51 -9.79 -0.51
CA VAL A 100 -5.97 -9.81 -0.37
C VAL A 100 -6.37 -10.63 0.85
N GLU A 101 -5.81 -11.82 1.01
CA GLU A 101 -6.06 -12.72 2.14
C GLU A 101 -5.72 -12.05 3.48
N ALA A 102 -4.54 -11.42 3.59
CA ALA A 102 -4.15 -10.71 4.80
C ALA A 102 -5.12 -9.56 5.13
N CYS A 103 -5.50 -8.76 4.12
CA CYS A 103 -6.44 -7.66 4.28
C CYS A 103 -7.83 -8.15 4.71
N ALA A 104 -8.35 -9.21 4.08
CA ALA A 104 -9.64 -9.80 4.40
C ALA A 104 -9.67 -10.37 5.83
N ARG A 105 -8.58 -11.03 6.25
CA ARG A 105 -8.46 -11.60 7.60
C ARG A 105 -8.44 -10.52 8.69
N ASP A 106 -7.74 -9.40 8.48
CA ASP A 106 -7.54 -8.36 9.49
C ASP A 106 -8.54 -7.18 9.36
N GLY A 107 -9.42 -7.19 8.35
CA GLY A 107 -10.45 -6.18 8.15
C GLY A 107 -9.95 -4.86 7.52
N THR A 108 -8.82 -4.90 6.82
CA THR A 108 -8.26 -3.76 6.09
C THR A 108 -8.89 -3.66 4.70
N HIS A 109 -9.29 -2.46 4.28
CA HIS A 109 -9.81 -2.26 2.93
C HIS A 109 -8.69 -2.46 1.89
N TYR A 110 -9.01 -3.14 0.79
CA TYR A 110 -8.06 -3.45 -0.27
C TYR A 110 -8.45 -2.74 -1.58
N LEU A 111 -7.45 -2.19 -2.27
CA LEU A 111 -7.56 -1.64 -3.63
C LEU A 111 -6.29 -2.01 -4.42
N ASP A 112 -6.42 -2.25 -5.73
CA ASP A 112 -5.28 -2.43 -6.62
C ASP A 112 -5.52 -1.80 -8.01
N PHE A 113 -4.54 -1.94 -8.91
CA PHE A 113 -4.62 -1.47 -10.30
C PHE A 113 -4.81 -2.63 -11.29
N SER A 114 -5.29 -3.78 -10.83
CA SER A 114 -5.38 -5.01 -11.63
C SER A 114 -6.44 -4.89 -12.72
N THR A 115 -6.13 -5.48 -13.88
CA THR A 115 -7.09 -5.73 -14.96
C THR A 115 -7.26 -7.24 -15.21
N GLU A 116 -6.74 -8.07 -14.30
CA GLU A 116 -6.67 -9.52 -14.43
C GLU A 116 -8.01 -10.16 -14.02
N THR A 117 -9.02 -10.02 -14.87
CA THR A 117 -10.44 -10.32 -14.56
C THR A 117 -10.71 -11.70 -13.98
N ALA A 118 -10.01 -12.74 -14.46
CA ALA A 118 -10.15 -14.10 -13.92
C ALA A 118 -9.69 -14.21 -12.46
N TRP A 119 -8.58 -13.56 -12.13
CA TRP A 119 -8.06 -13.50 -10.75
C TRP A 119 -8.94 -12.60 -9.88
N ILE A 120 -9.39 -11.44 -10.38
CA ILE A 120 -10.33 -10.56 -9.65
C ILE A 120 -11.61 -11.33 -9.29
N ALA A 121 -12.21 -12.05 -10.24
CA ALA A 121 -13.39 -12.85 -10.00
C ALA A 121 -13.16 -13.96 -8.98
N GLN A 122 -11.94 -14.52 -8.93
CA GLN A 122 -11.55 -15.48 -7.90
C GLN A 122 -11.46 -14.82 -6.52
N MET A 123 -10.77 -13.68 -6.39
CA MET A 123 -10.63 -12.97 -5.12
C MET A 123 -11.99 -12.56 -4.53
N ILE A 124 -12.92 -12.11 -5.37
CA ILE A 124 -14.29 -11.79 -4.92
C ILE A 124 -14.98 -13.03 -4.37
N ARG A 125 -14.92 -14.17 -5.05
CA ARG A 125 -15.56 -15.41 -4.56
C ARG A 125 -14.94 -15.92 -3.26
N ASP A 126 -13.64 -15.76 -3.10
CA ASP A 126 -12.89 -16.36 -2.00
C ASP A 126 -12.87 -15.46 -0.74
N PHE A 127 -13.01 -14.13 -0.90
CA PHE A 127 -12.77 -13.16 0.19
C PHE A 127 -13.81 -12.02 0.34
N HIS A 128 -14.92 -12.00 -0.42
CA HIS A 128 -16.00 -10.99 -0.29
C HIS A 128 -17.35 -11.64 0.01
#